data_AF-A0A8S3EF05-F1
#
_entry.id   AF-A0A8S3EF05-F1
#
_cell.length_a   1.000
_cell.length_b   1.000
_cell.length_c   1.000
_cell.angle_alpha   90.00
_cell.angle_beta   90.00
_cell.angle_gamma   90.00
#
_symmetry.space_group_name_H-M   'P 1'
#
loop_
_entity.id
_entity.type
_entity.pdbx_description
1 polymer ?
#
loop_
_entity_poly.entity_id
_entity_poly.type
_entity_poly.pdbx_seq_one_letter_code
_entity_poly.pdbx_strand_id
1 'polypeptide(L)'
;MYEENESFDASDGTSRNLDIYRDPNSQEKFTDKVDHNGTNLVTIVGRDFGDFAREVMRVLYSEEERKTHILPPGRPHLFRKPLDSNRFALLNDAVRVKYRLSKHLYDNFFKYHLRPKLSDFLVEERRRESNKIARNQAKSVVSQIATQSQP
;
A
#
# COMPACT_ATOMS: atom_id res chain seq x y z
N MET A 1 47.08 21.20 -6.91
CA MET A 1 46.44 21.61 -5.65
C MET A 1 45.51 20.47 -5.24
N TYR A 2 46.03 19.63 -4.34
CA TYR A 2 45.42 18.60 -3.50
C TYR A 2 44.55 17.48 -4.11
N GLU A 3 45.13 16.28 -4.07
CA GLU A 3 44.49 14.98 -3.94
C GLU A 3 43.73 14.89 -2.60
N GLU A 4 42.71 14.03 -2.49
CA GLU A 4 42.68 12.95 -1.49
C GLU A 4 41.40 12.09 -1.57
N ASN A 5 41.63 10.80 -1.40
CA ASN A 5 40.64 9.74 -1.26
C ASN A 5 40.09 9.76 0.17
N GLU A 6 38.79 9.57 0.34
CA GLU A 6 38.27 8.93 1.55
C GLU A 6 37.27 7.84 1.17
N SER A 7 37.77 6.61 1.25
CA SER A 7 37.00 5.43 1.62
C SER A 7 36.43 5.61 3.03
N PHE A 8 35.14 5.41 3.25
CA PHE A 8 34.67 5.00 4.57
C PHE A 8 33.34 4.21 4.56
N ASP A 9 33.52 2.93 4.87
CA ASP A 9 32.69 1.99 5.62
C ASP A 9 31.27 1.58 5.19
N ALA A 10 31.21 0.29 4.81
CA ALA A 10 30.02 -0.53 4.85
C ALA A 10 29.94 -1.24 6.22
N SER A 11 29.45 -0.55 7.24
CA SER A 11 28.73 -1.17 8.36
C SER A 11 28.13 -0.08 9.26
N ASP A 12 26.81 0.00 9.34
CA ASP A 12 26.14 -0.14 10.64
C ASP A 12 24.63 -0.27 10.46
N GLY A 13 24.04 -1.14 11.28
CA GLY A 13 22.62 -1.42 11.29
C GLY A 13 21.84 -0.20 11.76
N THR A 14 21.15 0.46 10.84
CA THR A 14 20.03 1.32 11.21
C THR A 14 18.75 0.75 10.63
N SER A 15 17.99 0.05 11.48
CA SER A 15 16.53 0.00 11.37
C SER A 15 16.02 1.43 11.23
N ARG A 16 15.93 1.92 10.00
CA ARG A 16 15.24 3.18 9.72
C ARG A 16 13.76 2.90 9.93
N ASN A 17 13.32 3.22 11.15
CA ASN A 17 11.92 3.41 11.50
C ASN A 17 11.23 4.10 10.32
N LEU A 18 10.29 3.38 9.71
CA LEU A 18 9.40 3.91 8.70
C LEU A 18 8.32 4.76 9.39
N ASP A 19 8.74 5.74 10.19
CA ASP A 19 7.90 6.82 10.67
C ASP A 19 7.71 7.82 9.53
N ILE A 20 7.06 7.37 8.46
CA ILE A 20 6.67 8.24 7.35
C ILE A 20 5.40 8.96 7.78
N TYR A 21 5.59 10.15 8.34
CA TYR A 21 4.61 11.23 8.49
C TYR A 21 3.24 10.83 9.06
N ARG A 22 3.20 10.55 10.35
CA ARG A 22 2.00 10.82 11.15
C ARG A 22 2.12 12.25 11.68
N ASP A 23 1.71 13.23 10.89
CA ASP A 23 1.59 14.61 11.37
C ASP A 23 0.48 14.66 12.44
N PRO A 24 0.80 14.93 13.73
CA PRO A 24 -0.20 15.04 14.78
C PRO A 24 -1.13 16.26 14.60
N ASN A 25 -0.78 17.20 13.72
CA ASN A 25 -1.62 18.34 13.32
C ASN A 25 -2.45 18.06 12.04
N SER A 26 -2.41 16.85 11.48
CA SER A 26 -3.30 16.45 10.37
C SER A 26 -4.76 16.23 10.81
N GLN A 27 -5.12 16.63 12.04
CA GLN A 27 -6.45 17.19 12.30
C GLN A 27 -6.62 18.53 11.58
N GLU A 28 -6.40 18.57 10.25
CA GLU A 28 -7.05 19.58 9.45
C GLU A 28 -8.53 19.40 9.71
N LYS A 29 -9.08 20.36 10.44
CA LYS A 29 -10.47 20.45 10.86
C LYS A 29 -11.32 20.04 9.66
N PHE A 30 -11.90 18.85 9.72
CA PHE A 30 -13.10 18.52 8.99
C PHE A 30 -14.18 19.43 9.55
N THR A 31 -14.15 20.70 9.15
CA THR A 31 -15.32 21.57 9.17
C THR A 31 -16.45 20.75 8.58
N ASP A 32 -17.63 20.78 9.21
CA ASP A 32 -18.88 20.12 8.84
C ASP A 32 -19.30 20.39 7.37
N LYS A 33 -18.47 19.96 6.42
CA LYS A 33 -18.68 20.12 4.99
C LYS A 33 -19.52 18.94 4.56
N VAL A 34 -20.81 19.12 4.83
CA VAL A 34 -21.89 18.35 4.27
C VAL A 34 -21.96 18.68 2.79
N ASP A 35 -21.90 17.69 1.90
CA ASP A 35 -22.21 17.95 0.49
C ASP A 35 -23.70 18.30 0.31
N HIS A 36 -24.07 18.76 -0.88
CA HIS A 36 -25.46 19.04 -1.22
C HIS A 36 -26.39 17.81 -1.05
N ASN A 37 -25.85 16.61 -0.86
CA ASN A 37 -26.58 15.36 -0.64
C ASN A 37 -26.68 14.98 0.84
N GLY A 38 -26.20 15.80 1.77
CA GLY A 38 -26.27 15.51 3.21
C GLY A 38 -25.15 14.59 3.73
N THR A 39 -24.15 14.26 2.91
CA THR A 39 -23.09 13.30 3.27
C THR A 39 -21.97 14.00 4.03
N ASN A 40 -21.76 13.60 5.29
CA ASN A 40 -20.66 14.07 6.11
C ASN A 40 -19.49 13.07 6.07
N LEU A 41 -18.29 13.52 5.67
CA LEU A 41 -17.08 12.70 5.63
C LEU A 41 -16.75 12.03 6.98
N VAL A 42 -17.11 12.68 8.10
CA VAL A 42 -16.95 12.13 9.47
C VAL A 42 -17.73 10.82 9.64
N THR A 43 -18.93 10.72 9.05
CA THR A 43 -19.75 9.50 9.13
C THR A 43 -19.22 8.33 8.29
N ILE A 44 -18.39 8.62 7.28
CA ILE A 44 -17.78 7.61 6.41
C ILE A 44 -16.47 7.11 7.01
N VAL A 45 -15.67 7.99 7.61
CA VAL A 45 -14.42 7.61 8.30
C VAL A 45 -14.70 6.70 9.51
N GLY A 46 -15.87 6.82 10.15
CA GLY A 46 -16.34 5.89 11.18
C GLY A 46 -16.83 4.52 10.67
N ARG A 47 -16.88 4.29 9.36
CA ARG A 47 -17.21 3.00 8.73
C ARG A 47 -15.92 2.36 8.21
N ASP A 48 -15.88 1.03 8.10
CA ASP A 48 -14.71 0.33 7.53
C ASP A 48 -14.63 0.48 6.00
N PHE A 49 -14.32 1.69 5.54
CA PHE A 49 -14.15 2.01 4.14
C PHE A 49 -12.93 1.32 3.52
N GLY A 50 -11.95 0.97 4.35
CA GLY A 50 -10.77 0.23 3.95
C GLY A 50 -11.13 -1.19 3.50
N ASP A 51 -11.97 -1.88 4.26
CA ASP A 51 -12.41 -3.25 3.94
C ASP A 51 -13.15 -3.34 2.63
N PHE A 52 -14.13 -2.47 2.40
CA PHE A 52 -14.88 -2.47 1.14
C PHE A 52 -13.94 -2.25 -0.05
N ALA A 53 -13.05 -1.25 0.03
CA ALA A 53 -12.14 -0.96 -1.07
C ALA A 53 -11.11 -2.08 -1.29
N ARG A 54 -10.63 -2.74 -0.23
CA ARG A 54 -9.80 -3.95 -0.33
C ARG A 54 -10.52 -5.09 -1.01
N GLU A 55 -11.81 -5.26 -0.74
CA GLU A 55 -12.61 -6.30 -1.37
C GLU A 55 -12.79 -6.04 -2.86
N VAL A 56 -13.10 -4.80 -3.24
CA VAL A 56 -13.16 -4.41 -4.66
C VAL A 56 -11.80 -4.62 -5.34
N MET A 57 -10.68 -4.32 -4.68
CA MET A 57 -9.33 -4.62 -5.20
C MET A 57 -9.12 -6.12 -5.44
N ARG A 58 -9.64 -7.00 -4.58
CA ARG A 58 -9.52 -8.46 -4.75
C ARG A 58 -10.31 -8.98 -5.94
N VAL A 59 -11.44 -8.33 -6.25
CA VAL A 59 -12.27 -8.66 -7.41
C VAL A 59 -11.65 -8.15 -8.71
N LEU A 60 -11.11 -6.93 -8.71
CA LEU A 60 -10.61 -6.28 -9.93
C LEU A 60 -9.21 -6.74 -10.37
N TYR A 61 -8.37 -7.16 -9.42
CA TYR A 61 -6.97 -7.48 -9.67
C TYR A 61 -6.62 -8.86 -9.15
N SER A 62 -5.79 -9.59 -9.90
CA SER A 62 -5.29 -10.89 -9.47
C SER A 62 -4.38 -10.77 -8.24
N GLU A 63 -4.18 -11.88 -7.54
CA GLU A 63 -3.26 -11.91 -6.39
C GLU A 63 -1.82 -11.54 -6.80
N GLU A 64 -1.38 -11.97 -7.98
CA GLU A 64 -0.06 -11.61 -8.52
C GLU A 64 0.05 -10.11 -8.79
N GLU A 65 -0.97 -9.51 -9.41
CA GLU A 65 -1.01 -8.08 -9.68
C GLU A 65 -0.89 -7.27 -8.38
N ARG A 66 -1.66 -7.64 -7.35
CA ARG A 66 -1.64 -6.94 -6.06
C ARG A 66 -0.30 -7.01 -5.33
N LYS A 67 0.48 -8.07 -5.56
CA LYS A 67 1.82 -8.25 -4.94
C LYS A 67 2.92 -7.51 -5.67
N THR A 68 2.77 -7.34 -6.98
CA THR A 68 3.84 -6.86 -7.88
C THR A 68 3.66 -5.41 -8.32
N HIS A 69 2.44 -4.86 -8.23
CA HIS A 69 2.11 -3.53 -8.72
C HIS A 69 1.98 -2.47 -7.60
N ILE A 70 1.80 -1.21 -8.00
CA ILE A 70 1.55 -0.07 -7.12
C ILE A 70 0.27 0.68 -7.53
N LEU A 71 -0.30 1.46 -6.61
CA LEU A 71 -1.46 2.30 -6.92
C LEU A 71 -1.11 3.44 -7.90
N PRO A 72 -1.95 3.72 -8.90
CA PRO A 72 -1.85 4.93 -9.71
C PRO A 72 -2.46 6.16 -8.98
N PRO A 73 -2.10 7.40 -9.37
CA PRO A 73 -0.90 7.73 -10.13
C PRO A 73 0.34 7.35 -9.30
N GLY A 74 1.24 6.59 -9.90
CA GLY A 74 2.50 6.18 -9.31
C GLY A 74 3.50 6.09 -10.45
N ARG A 75 4.70 6.67 -10.28
CA ARG A 75 5.74 6.46 -11.28
C ARG A 75 6.18 5.01 -11.22
N PRO A 76 6.42 4.34 -12.36
CA PRO A 76 7.08 3.05 -12.34
C PRO A 76 8.36 3.18 -11.50
N HIS A 77 8.40 2.47 -10.38
CA HIS A 77 9.63 2.31 -9.63
C HIS A 77 10.39 1.15 -10.27
N LEU A 78 11.71 1.09 -10.11
CA LEU A 78 12.63 0.13 -10.77
C LEU A 78 12.14 -1.33 -10.84
N PHE A 79 11.20 -1.75 -9.98
CA PHE A 79 10.67 -3.11 -9.91
C PHE A 79 9.15 -3.22 -9.94
N ARG A 80 8.40 -2.12 -10.11
CA ARG A 80 6.94 -2.15 -10.01
C ARG A 80 6.24 -1.26 -11.01
N LYS A 81 5.25 -1.83 -11.67
CA LYS A 81 4.36 -1.12 -12.58
C LYS A 81 3.11 -0.64 -11.85
N PRO A 82 2.51 0.49 -12.28
CA PRO A 82 1.20 0.90 -11.77
C PRO A 82 0.13 -0.13 -12.15
N LEU A 83 -0.87 -0.32 -11.28
CA LEU A 83 -2.07 -1.06 -11.64
C LEU A 83 -2.77 -0.42 -12.84
N ASP A 84 -3.50 -1.24 -13.59
CA ASP A 84 -4.28 -0.78 -14.74
C ASP A 84 -5.20 0.40 -14.36
N SER A 85 -5.04 1.50 -15.07
CA SER A 85 -5.71 2.78 -14.79
C SER A 85 -7.22 2.69 -14.99
N ASN A 86 -7.71 1.89 -15.93
CA ASN A 86 -9.15 1.75 -16.20
C ASN A 86 -9.84 1.00 -15.06
N ARG A 87 -9.28 -0.15 -14.65
CA ARG A 87 -9.76 -0.86 -13.46
C ARG A 87 -9.62 -0.02 -12.19
N PHE A 88 -8.61 0.84 -12.12
CA PHE A 88 -8.44 1.72 -10.97
C PHE A 88 -9.51 2.81 -10.94
N ALA A 89 -9.92 3.35 -12.09
CA ALA A 89 -11.05 4.26 -12.17
C ALA A 89 -12.33 3.59 -11.67
N LEU A 90 -12.58 2.32 -12.04
CA LEU A 90 -13.73 1.55 -11.55
C LEU A 90 -13.72 1.37 -10.03
N LEU A 91 -12.56 1.07 -9.42
CA LEU A 91 -12.40 1.04 -7.97
C LEU A 91 -12.85 2.37 -7.34
N ASN A 92 -12.37 3.49 -7.88
CA ASN A 92 -12.68 4.82 -7.35
C ASN A 92 -14.18 5.14 -7.48
N ASP A 93 -14.78 4.82 -8.62
CA ASP A 93 -16.22 5.02 -8.84
C ASP A 93 -17.06 4.13 -7.93
N ALA A 94 -16.69 2.86 -7.74
CA ALA A 94 -17.39 1.94 -6.83
C ALA A 94 -17.41 2.47 -5.39
N VAL A 95 -16.25 2.94 -4.90
CA VAL A 95 -16.15 3.52 -3.55
C VAL A 95 -16.95 4.83 -3.46
N ARG A 96 -16.81 5.71 -4.46
CA ARG A 96 -17.55 6.97 -4.52
C ARG A 96 -19.07 6.76 -4.46
N VAL A 97 -19.60 5.82 -5.25
CA VAL A 97 -21.04 5.48 -5.26
C VAL A 97 -21.46 4.84 -3.95
N LYS A 98 -20.69 3.88 -3.42
CA LYS A 98 -21.01 3.18 -2.16
C LYS A 98 -21.20 4.15 -0.99
N TYR A 99 -20.36 5.17 -0.92
CA TYR A 99 -20.40 6.18 0.14
C TYR A 99 -21.10 7.48 -0.26
N ARG A 100 -21.75 7.52 -1.44
CA ARG A 100 -22.51 8.67 -1.96
C ARG A 100 -21.72 9.98 -1.96
N LEU A 101 -20.42 9.89 -2.23
CA LEU A 101 -19.52 11.04 -2.21
C LEU A 101 -19.64 11.86 -3.50
N SER A 102 -19.77 13.17 -3.38
CA SER A 102 -19.53 14.08 -4.52
C SER A 102 -18.08 13.95 -5.01
N LYS A 103 -17.83 14.28 -6.29
CA LYS A 103 -16.48 14.18 -6.88
C LYS A 103 -15.43 14.97 -6.08
N HIS A 104 -15.77 16.20 -5.70
CA HIS A 104 -14.86 17.07 -4.95
C HIS A 104 -14.53 16.53 -3.55
N LEU A 105 -15.51 15.99 -2.82
CA LEU A 105 -15.25 15.36 -1.53
C LEU A 105 -14.49 14.04 -1.67
N TYR A 106 -14.76 13.29 -2.74
CA TYR A 106 -14.08 12.04 -3.02
C TYR A 106 -12.57 12.24 -3.23
N ASP A 107 -12.16 13.29 -3.95
CA ASP A 107 -10.73 13.53 -4.20
C ASP A 107 -9.94 13.75 -2.89
N ASN A 108 -10.52 14.53 -1.96
CA ASN A 108 -9.93 14.72 -0.63
C ASN A 108 -9.94 13.43 0.20
N PHE A 109 -11.09 12.74 0.25
CA PHE A 109 -11.22 11.45 0.94
C PHE A 109 -10.22 10.42 0.42
N PHE A 110 -10.05 10.35 -0.91
CA PHE A 110 -9.13 9.44 -1.55
C PHE A 110 -7.70 9.74 -1.14
N LYS A 111 -7.27 11.00 -1.29
CA LYS A 111 -5.90 11.43 -1.02
C LYS A 111 -5.48 11.16 0.42
N TYR A 112 -6.33 11.51 1.39
CA TYR A 112 -5.95 11.51 2.81
C TYR A 112 -6.33 10.25 3.57
N HIS A 113 -7.33 9.49 3.12
CA HIS A 113 -7.83 8.32 3.88
C HIS A 113 -7.73 7.02 3.10
N LEU A 114 -8.26 6.97 1.89
CA LEU A 114 -8.36 5.70 1.16
C LEU A 114 -7.01 5.26 0.58
N ARG A 115 -6.27 6.16 -0.05
CA ARG A 115 -5.01 5.86 -0.71
C ARG A 115 -3.97 5.24 0.24
N PRO A 116 -3.75 5.75 1.47
CA PRO A 116 -2.87 5.10 2.44
C PRO A 116 -3.29 3.65 2.74
N LYS A 117 -4.58 3.43 3.02
CA LYS A 117 -5.11 2.08 3.35
C LYS A 117 -4.93 1.08 2.22
N LEU A 118 -5.11 1.52 0.98
CA LEU A 118 -4.89 0.69 -0.20
C LEU A 118 -3.39 0.45 -0.44
N SER A 119 -2.54 1.43 -0.17
CA SER A 119 -1.09 1.29 -0.32
C SER A 119 -0.54 0.28 0.69
N ASP A 120 -0.94 0.39 1.95
CA ASP A 120 -0.57 -0.53 3.03
C ASP A 120 -1.00 -1.96 2.70
N PHE A 121 -2.21 -2.12 2.13
CA PHE A 121 -2.71 -3.42 1.71
C PHE A 121 -1.81 -4.07 0.65
N LEU A 122 -1.40 -3.36 -0.40
CA LEU A 122 -0.49 -3.91 -1.42
C LEU A 122 0.90 -4.22 -0.85
N VAL A 123 1.40 -3.39 0.06
CA VAL A 123 2.67 -3.64 0.76
C VAL A 123 2.59 -4.91 1.60
N GLU A 124 1.49 -5.10 2.32
CA GLU A 124 1.26 -6.28 3.17
C GLU A 124 1.11 -7.56 2.34
N GLU A 125 0.36 -7.52 1.22
CA GLU A 125 0.24 -8.65 0.29
C GLU A 125 1.62 -9.10 -0.21
N ARG A 126 2.49 -8.14 -0.58
CA ARG A 126 3.87 -8.44 -0.99
C ARG A 126 4.69 -9.03 0.15
N ARG A 127 4.62 -8.43 1.35
CA ARG A 127 5.40 -8.89 2.52
C ARG A 127 5.07 -10.35 2.85
N ARG A 128 3.78 -10.71 2.80
CA ARG A 128 3.32 -12.09 3.01
C ARG A 128 3.89 -13.04 1.97
N GLU A 129 3.93 -12.65 0.70
CA GLU A 129 4.53 -13.47 -0.36
C GLU A 129 6.03 -13.66 -0.15
N SER A 130 6.77 -12.58 0.16
CA SER A 130 8.21 -12.67 0.45
C SER A 130 8.49 -13.61 1.63
N ASN A 131 7.68 -13.53 2.70
CA ASN A 131 7.79 -14.43 3.84
C ASN A 131 7.47 -15.89 3.49
N LYS A 132 6.48 -16.12 2.63
CA LYS A 132 6.12 -17.45 2.13
C LYS A 132 7.27 -18.06 1.32
N ILE A 133 7.87 -17.29 0.42
CA ILE A 133 9.02 -17.72 -0.39
C ILE A 133 10.21 -18.05 0.52
N ALA A 134 10.56 -17.16 1.45
CA ALA A 134 11.67 -17.37 2.38
C ALA A 134 11.46 -18.65 3.22
N ARG A 135 10.24 -18.89 3.70
CA ARG A 135 9.89 -20.10 4.45
C ARG A 135 10.04 -21.37 3.60
N ASN A 136 9.62 -21.32 2.34
CA ASN A 136 9.73 -22.47 1.44
C ASN A 136 11.19 -22.76 1.07
N GLN A 137 12.01 -21.73 0.85
CA GLN A 137 13.45 -21.87 0.62
C GLN A 137 14.16 -22.51 1.82
N ALA A 138 13.87 -22.03 3.04
CA ALA A 138 14.44 -22.60 4.26
C ALA A 138 14.08 -24.10 4.41
N LYS A 139 12.83 -24.48 4.13
CA LYS A 139 12.41 -25.89 4.14
C LYS A 139 13.14 -26.73 3.09
N SER A 140 13.31 -26.20 1.87
CA SER A 140 14.03 -26.88 0.80
C SER A 140 15.47 -27.17 1.19
N VAL A 141 16.17 -26.18 1.76
CA VAL A 141 17.56 -26.35 2.23
C VAL A 141 17.67 -27.41 3.31
N VAL A 142 16.78 -27.38 4.32
CA VAL A 142 16.75 -28.40 5.39
C VAL A 142 16.52 -29.80 4.82
N SER A 143 15.60 -29.95 3.86
CA SER A 143 15.34 -31.25 3.23
C SER A 143 16.53 -31.78 2.44
N GLN A 144 17.26 -30.91 1.72
CA GLN A 144 18.44 -31.30 0.96
C GLN A 144 19.59 -31.77 1.88
N ILE A 145 19.80 -31.08 3.00
CA ILE A 145 20.80 -31.46 4.01
C ILE A 145 20.44 -32.82 4.63
N ALA A 146 19.16 -33.07 4.92
CA ALA A 146 18.69 -34.33 5.47
C ALA A 146 18.90 -35.52 4.51
N THR A 147 18.67 -35.34 3.21
CA THR A 147 18.90 -36.38 2.19
C THR A 147 20.38 -36.65 1.90
N GLN A 148 21.27 -35.68 2.14
CA GLN A 148 22.73 -35.87 1.98
C GLN A 148 23.39 -36.50 3.22
N SER A 149 22.65 -36.63 4.32
CA SER A 149 23.14 -37.17 5.59
C SER A 149 22.71 -38.62 5.83
N GLN A 150 22.05 -39.27 4.86
CA GLN A 150 21.75 -40.71 4.92
C GLN A 150 22.89 -41.48 4.24
N PRO A 151 23.58 -42.40 4.96
CA PRO A 151 24.69 -43.19 4.43
C PRO A 151 24.27 -44.25 3.41
#